data_AF-A0A268TEC2-F1
#
_entry.id   AF-A0A268TEC2-F1
#
_cell.length_a   1.000
_cell.length_b   1.000
_cell.length_c   1.000
_cell.angle_alpha   90.00
_cell.angle_beta   90.00
_cell.angle_gamma   90.00
#
_symmetry.space_group_name_H-M   'P 1'
#
loop_
_entity.id
_entity.type
_entity.pdbx_description
1 polymer ?
#
loop_
_entity_poly.entity_id
_entity_poly.type
_entity_poly.pdbx_seq_one_letter_code
_entity_poly.pdbx_strand_id
1 'polypeptide(L)'
;MNKNQLKILETKLDEQKAYIQELESRLNTKSSEIIDTKNILNKTHEQIKELNDQLNHLLDFVLMLEEEKLHDKTYGVLNLQDYMQSILIAEDKNLLFGLNIDKKFIRNRSIATIKYYLYTFDCFIQEEYELQNLRISQKKDFIIVMDALNAYIKLSFKNKKIAIKGIIETLPSQSLFPKSSQNLRIKFYGNQSIEEEVKAFINLYSQKD
;
A
#
# COMPACT_ATOMS: atom_id res chain seq x y z
N MET A 1 -11.93 -0.04 -83.30
CA MET A 1 -11.81 0.56 -81.95
C MET A 1 -11.38 2.01 -82.11
N ASN A 2 -12.07 2.97 -81.48
CA ASN A 2 -11.86 4.39 -81.75
C ASN A 2 -10.61 4.90 -80.99
N LYS A 3 -9.77 5.78 -81.58
CA LYS A 3 -8.51 6.27 -80.97
C LYS A 3 -8.72 6.86 -79.56
N ASN A 4 -9.87 7.49 -79.32
CA ASN A 4 -10.23 8.02 -78.00
C ASN A 4 -10.44 6.94 -76.93
N GLN A 5 -10.96 5.76 -77.30
CA GLN A 5 -11.16 4.67 -76.34
C GLN A 5 -9.83 4.04 -75.91
N LEU A 6 -8.86 3.94 -76.82
CA LEU A 6 -7.51 3.46 -76.51
C LEU A 6 -6.83 4.39 -75.49
N LYS A 7 -6.89 5.71 -75.74
CA LYS A 7 -6.27 6.71 -74.87
C LYS A 7 -6.85 6.72 -73.45
N ILE A 8 -8.17 6.52 -73.31
CA ILE A 8 -8.84 6.39 -72.01
C ILE A 8 -8.38 5.13 -71.27
N LEU A 9 -8.19 4.02 -71.99
CA LEU A 9 -7.70 2.78 -71.40
C LEU A 9 -6.23 2.89 -70.95
N GLU A 10 -5.39 3.59 -71.72
CA GLU A 10 -4.00 3.89 -71.36
C GLU A 10 -3.93 4.72 -70.07
N THR A 11 -4.74 5.79 -69.97
CA THR A 11 -4.79 6.61 -68.74
C THR A 11 -5.24 5.81 -67.52
N LYS A 12 -6.27 4.96 -67.67
CA LYS A 12 -6.72 4.07 -66.58
C LYS A 12 -5.66 3.06 -66.17
N LEU A 13 -4.90 2.54 -67.13
CA LEU A 13 -3.80 1.60 -66.86
C LEU A 13 -2.70 2.29 -66.05
N ASP A 14 -2.35 3.52 -66.40
CA ASP A 14 -1.32 4.30 -65.70
C ASP A 14 -1.79 4.71 -64.30
N GLU A 15 -3.06 5.09 -64.13
CA GLU A 15 -3.67 5.33 -62.82
C GLU A 15 -3.62 4.06 -61.93
N GLN A 16 -3.95 2.89 -62.49
CA GLN A 16 -3.87 1.63 -61.76
C GLN A 16 -2.43 1.27 -61.38
N LYS A 17 -1.45 1.50 -62.26
CA LYS A 17 -0.03 1.29 -61.93
C LYS A 17 0.43 2.19 -60.80
N ALA A 18 0.06 3.48 -60.84
CA ALA A 18 0.40 4.43 -59.79
C ALA A 18 -0.23 4.01 -58.45
N TYR A 19 -1.48 3.56 -58.47
CA TYR A 19 -2.16 3.06 -57.27
C TYR A 19 -1.51 1.78 -56.70
N ILE A 20 -1.10 0.85 -57.56
CA ILE A 20 -0.36 -0.36 -57.15
C ILE A 20 0.96 0.02 -56.48
N GLN A 21 1.72 0.95 -57.05
CA GLN A 21 2.97 1.44 -56.46
C GLN A 21 2.75 2.11 -55.10
N GLU A 22 1.66 2.86 -54.94
CA GLU A 22 1.29 3.46 -53.65
C GLU A 22 0.98 2.37 -52.60
N LEU A 23 0.23 1.34 -52.97
CA LEU A 23 -0.08 0.21 -52.10
C LEU A 23 1.18 -0.57 -51.70
N GLU A 24 2.10 -0.82 -52.63
CA GLU A 24 3.39 -1.47 -52.35
C GLU A 24 4.24 -0.64 -51.37
N SER A 25 4.27 0.68 -51.56
CA SER A 25 4.98 1.61 -50.66
C SER A 25 4.38 1.59 -49.24
N ARG A 26 3.04 1.63 -49.14
CA ARG A 26 2.33 1.52 -47.85
C ARG A 26 2.59 0.18 -47.18
N LEU A 27 2.59 -0.92 -47.94
CA LEU A 27 2.85 -2.26 -47.43
C LEU A 27 4.27 -2.38 -46.88
N ASN A 28 5.27 -1.86 -47.61
CA ASN A 28 6.66 -1.84 -47.15
C ASN A 28 6.81 -1.02 -45.86
N THR A 29 6.16 0.14 -45.78
CA THR A 29 6.18 0.98 -44.58
C THR A 29 5.58 0.24 -43.38
N LYS A 30 4.40 -0.38 -43.55
CA LYS A 30 3.75 -1.17 -42.49
C LYS A 30 4.56 -2.39 -42.09
N SER A 31 5.24 -3.04 -43.03
CA SER A 31 6.13 -4.16 -42.72
C SER A 31 7.30 -3.71 -41.84
N SER A 32 7.90 -2.55 -42.13
CA SER A 32 8.94 -1.96 -41.28
C SER A 32 8.43 -1.63 -39.88
N GLU A 33 7.26 -0.97 -39.77
CA GLU A 33 6.65 -0.65 -38.47
C GLU A 33 6.41 -1.90 -37.60
N ILE A 34 6.00 -3.02 -38.21
CA ILE A 34 5.82 -4.30 -37.51
C ILE A 34 7.15 -4.84 -36.99
N ILE A 35 8.22 -4.76 -37.78
CA ILE A 35 9.56 -5.20 -37.37
C ILE A 35 10.05 -4.35 -36.18
N ASP A 36 9.87 -3.03 -36.25
CA ASP A 36 10.26 -2.12 -35.17
C ASP A 36 9.47 -2.40 -33.88
N THR A 37 8.16 -2.61 -34.00
CA THR A 37 7.31 -2.98 -32.86
C THR A 37 7.74 -4.30 -32.22
N LYS A 38 8.10 -5.29 -33.04
CA LYS A 38 8.62 -6.58 -32.55
C LYS A 38 9.95 -6.41 -31.81
N ASN A 39 10.83 -5.55 -32.32
CA ASN A 39 12.10 -5.24 -31.67
C ASN A 39 11.90 -4.54 -30.32
N ILE A 40 10.95 -3.60 -30.22
CA ILE A 40 10.58 -2.95 -28.95
C ILE A 40 10.05 -3.99 -27.97
N LEU A 41 9.16 -4.89 -28.42
CA LEU A 41 8.57 -5.91 -27.56
C LEU A 41 9.63 -6.87 -27.00
N ASN A 42 10.60 -7.27 -27.83
CA ASN A 42 11.73 -8.09 -27.39
C ASN A 42 12.57 -7.39 -26.32
N LYS A 43 12.93 -6.10 -26.53
CA LYS A 43 13.66 -5.31 -25.54
C LYS A 43 12.91 -5.18 -24.22
N THR A 44 11.60 -4.93 -24.28
CA THR A 44 10.76 -4.87 -23.09
C THR A 44 10.74 -6.21 -22.35
N HIS A 45 10.72 -7.33 -23.07
CA HIS A 45 10.77 -8.65 -22.46
C HIS A 45 12.11 -8.91 -21.75
N GLU A 46 13.23 -8.51 -22.35
CA GLU A 46 14.56 -8.57 -21.71
C GLU A 46 14.62 -7.70 -20.45
N GLN A 47 14.09 -6.48 -20.50
CA GLN A 47 14.02 -5.60 -19.32
C GLN A 47 13.15 -6.17 -18.19
N ILE A 48 12.02 -6.80 -18.53
CA ILE A 48 11.18 -7.50 -17.55
C ILE A 48 11.95 -8.65 -16.91
N LYS A 49 12.71 -9.40 -17.69
CA LYS A 49 13.55 -10.50 -17.17
C LYS A 49 14.62 -9.99 -16.22
N GLU A 50 15.34 -8.94 -16.60
CA GLU A 50 16.37 -8.32 -15.75
C GLU A 50 15.76 -7.78 -14.44
N LEU A 51 14.59 -7.14 -14.52
CA LEU A 51 13.87 -6.68 -13.33
C LEU A 51 13.48 -7.85 -12.42
N ASN A 52 13.04 -8.97 -12.99
CA ASN A 52 12.68 -10.16 -12.23
C ASN A 52 13.90 -10.78 -11.53
N ASP A 53 15.06 -10.80 -12.21
CA ASP A 53 16.32 -11.27 -11.63
C ASP A 53 16.78 -10.34 -10.49
N GLN A 54 16.67 -9.02 -10.67
CA GLN A 54 16.94 -8.04 -9.61
C GLN A 54 16.00 -8.21 -8.40
N LEU A 55 14.73 -8.55 -8.65
CA LEU A 55 13.73 -8.77 -7.60
C LEU A 55 14.02 -10.07 -6.82
N ASN A 56 14.47 -11.13 -7.51
CA ASN A 56 14.95 -12.35 -6.86
C ASN A 56 16.18 -12.07 -5.99
N HIS A 57 17.16 -11.31 -6.49
CA HIS A 57 18.32 -10.91 -5.68
C HIS A 57 17.94 -10.08 -4.46
N LEU A 58 16.96 -9.18 -4.59
CA LEU A 58 16.46 -8.41 -3.46
C LEU A 58 15.76 -9.32 -2.45
N LEU A 59 15.00 -10.31 -2.91
CA LEU A 59 14.33 -11.28 -2.05
C LEU A 59 15.35 -12.13 -1.28
N ASP A 60 16.37 -12.64 -1.97
CA ASP A 60 17.46 -13.40 -1.35
C ASP A 60 18.20 -12.55 -0.30
N PHE A 61 18.44 -11.27 -0.59
CA PHE A 61 19.06 -10.35 0.36
C PHE A 61 18.16 -10.10 1.60
N VAL A 62 16.85 -9.96 1.40
CA VAL A 62 15.89 -9.83 2.53
C VAL A 62 15.88 -11.10 3.38
N LEU A 63 15.86 -12.28 2.74
CA LEU A 63 15.89 -13.57 3.45
C LEU A 63 17.20 -13.73 4.25
N MET A 64 18.34 -13.35 3.66
CA MET A 64 19.64 -13.36 4.34
C MET A 64 19.66 -12.43 5.56
N LEU A 65 19.11 -11.21 5.42
CA LEU A 65 18.98 -10.28 6.54
C LEU A 65 18.01 -10.77 7.62
N GLU A 66 17.00 -11.56 7.26
CA GLU A 66 16.10 -12.21 8.22
C GLU A 66 16.80 -13.33 8.99
N GLU A 67 17.60 -14.17 8.30
CA GLU A 67 18.40 -15.21 8.92
C GLU A 67 19.45 -14.64 9.89
N GLU A 68 20.13 -13.54 9.52
CA GLU A 68 21.07 -12.85 10.42
C GLU A 68 20.38 -12.25 11.65
N LYS A 69 19.16 -11.71 11.51
CA LYS A 69 18.38 -11.17 12.63
C LYS A 69 17.76 -12.24 13.54
N LEU A 70 17.55 -13.45 13.03
CA LEU A 70 17.05 -14.60 13.81
C LEU A 70 18.12 -15.16 14.75
N HIS A 71 19.42 -15.00 14.44
CA HIS A 71 20.49 -15.45 15.32
C HIS A 71 20.72 -14.57 16.57
N ASP A 72 20.31 -13.30 16.55
CA ASP A 72 20.44 -12.39 17.68
C ASP A 72 19.20 -12.28 18.58
N LYS A 73 18.07 -12.91 18.21
CA LYS A 73 16.80 -12.80 18.94
C LYS A 73 16.41 -14.12 19.62
N THR A 74 16.86 -14.27 20.86
CA THR A 74 16.37 -15.30 21.79
C THR A 74 14.85 -15.27 21.95
N TYR A 75 14.22 -16.43 21.76
CA TYR A 75 12.86 -16.85 22.16
C TYR A 75 11.68 -15.92 21.81
N GLY A 76 10.85 -16.33 20.82
CA GLY A 76 9.45 -15.90 20.70
C GLY A 76 9.11 -14.92 19.58
N VAL A 77 10.07 -14.57 18.70
CA VAL A 77 9.84 -13.65 17.58
C VAL A 77 9.30 -14.43 16.38
N LEU A 78 8.09 -14.11 15.93
CA LEU A 78 7.48 -14.66 14.71
C LEU A 78 8.40 -14.37 13.52
N ASN A 79 8.63 -15.36 12.65
CA ASN A 79 9.25 -15.09 11.34
C ASN A 79 8.35 -14.12 10.54
N LEU A 80 8.91 -13.45 9.52
CA LEU A 80 8.14 -12.44 8.77
C LEU A 80 6.85 -13.03 8.19
N GLN A 81 6.90 -14.24 7.65
CA GLN A 81 5.74 -14.87 7.03
C GLN A 81 4.59 -15.04 8.03
N ASP A 82 4.87 -15.60 9.21
CA ASP A 82 3.90 -15.81 10.27
C ASP A 82 3.39 -14.47 10.82
N TYR A 83 4.27 -13.48 10.95
CA TYR A 83 3.89 -12.13 11.37
C TYR A 83 2.97 -11.43 10.36
N MET A 84 3.26 -11.55 9.06
CA MET A 84 2.45 -10.96 8.00
C MET A 84 1.03 -11.56 7.96
N GLN A 85 0.90 -12.82 8.34
CA GLN A 85 -0.37 -13.54 8.45
C GLN A 85 -1.12 -13.24 9.76
N SER A 86 -0.42 -13.06 10.88
CA SER A 86 -1.05 -12.82 12.19
C SER A 86 -1.68 -11.44 12.32
N ILE A 87 -1.08 -10.42 11.71
CA ILE A 87 -1.59 -9.05 11.76
C ILE A 87 -2.74 -8.85 10.77
N LEU A 88 -3.89 -8.40 11.27
CA LEU A 88 -5.08 -8.11 10.48
C LEU A 88 -5.44 -6.63 10.58
N ILE A 89 -4.81 -5.82 9.74
CA ILE A 89 -5.11 -4.38 9.61
C ILE A 89 -6.17 -4.20 8.52
N ALA A 90 -7.25 -3.47 8.82
CA ALA A 90 -8.30 -3.14 7.86
C ALA A 90 -7.79 -2.26 6.71
N GLU A 91 -8.46 -2.35 5.56
CA GLU A 91 -8.08 -1.61 4.36
C GLU A 91 -8.35 -0.10 4.45
N ASP A 92 -9.29 0.35 5.30
CA ASP A 92 -9.59 1.77 5.46
C ASP A 92 -8.50 2.50 6.26
N LYS A 93 -7.49 3.01 5.54
CA LYS A 93 -6.37 3.77 6.10
C LYS A 93 -6.77 5.08 6.79
N ASN A 94 -8.01 5.56 6.65
CA ASN A 94 -8.48 6.72 7.39
C ASN A 94 -8.69 6.44 8.88
N LEU A 95 -8.75 5.16 9.23
CA LEU A 95 -8.93 4.64 10.58
C LEU A 95 -7.60 4.18 11.21
N LEU A 96 -6.47 4.50 10.58
CA LEU A 96 -5.13 4.14 11.02
C LEU A 96 -4.36 5.38 11.50
N PHE A 97 -3.85 5.31 12.72
CA PHE A 97 -3.14 6.40 13.39
C PHE A 97 -1.73 5.95 13.78
N GLY A 98 -0.71 6.63 13.26
CA GLY A 98 0.69 6.29 13.52
C GLY A 98 1.23 6.86 14.83
N LEU A 99 1.75 5.98 15.68
CA LEU A 99 2.62 6.32 16.81
C LEU A 99 4.06 6.39 16.30
N ASN A 100 4.59 7.60 16.13
CA ASN A 100 5.89 7.88 15.51
C ASN A 100 6.06 7.26 14.12
N ILE A 101 4.95 7.15 13.38
CA ILE A 101 4.89 6.77 11.97
C ILE A 101 4.15 7.88 11.22
N ASP A 102 4.72 8.34 10.11
CA ASP A 102 4.18 9.45 9.35
C ASP A 102 2.81 9.13 8.74
N LYS A 103 1.87 10.05 8.88
CA LYS A 103 0.54 9.94 8.27
C LYS A 103 0.60 9.83 6.74
N LYS A 104 1.58 10.49 6.11
CA LYS A 104 1.83 10.38 4.66
C LYS A 104 2.27 8.97 4.27
N PHE A 105 3.10 8.32 5.09
CA PHE A 105 3.52 6.95 4.88
C PHE A 105 2.31 6.00 4.94
N ILE A 106 1.51 6.09 6.00
CA ILE A 106 0.32 5.24 6.19
C ILE A 106 -0.66 5.39 5.02
N ARG A 107 -0.91 6.62 4.56
CA ARG A 107 -1.84 6.88 3.44
C ARG A 107 -1.36 6.31 2.11
N ASN A 108 -0.07 6.48 1.80
CA ASN A 108 0.46 6.24 0.45
C ASN A 108 1.00 4.81 0.25
N ARG A 109 1.22 4.03 1.31
CA ARG A 109 1.80 2.68 1.23
C ARG A 109 0.73 1.60 1.34
N SER A 110 0.95 0.43 0.74
CA SER A 110 0.03 -0.71 0.84
C SER A 110 0.00 -1.26 2.27
N ILE A 111 -1.07 -1.99 2.63
CA ILE A 111 -1.16 -2.65 3.95
C ILE A 111 0.01 -3.62 4.15
N ALA A 112 0.41 -4.36 3.11
CA ALA A 112 1.59 -5.24 3.18
C ALA A 112 2.88 -4.46 3.52
N THR A 113 3.12 -3.31 2.87
CA THR A 113 4.28 -2.46 3.20
C THR A 113 4.20 -1.91 4.62
N ILE A 114 3.00 -1.58 5.11
CA ILE A 114 2.80 -1.13 6.48
C ILE A 114 3.11 -2.24 7.49
N LYS A 115 2.63 -3.48 7.24
CA LYS A 115 2.94 -4.65 8.06
C LYS A 115 4.45 -4.90 8.10
N TYR A 116 5.12 -4.92 6.94
CA TYR A 116 6.57 -5.08 6.87
C TYR A 116 7.31 -3.96 7.64
N TYR A 117 6.83 -2.72 7.53
CA TYR A 117 7.41 -1.61 8.31
C TYR A 117 7.28 -1.87 9.81
N LEU A 118 6.11 -2.28 10.30
CA LEU A 118 5.91 -2.65 11.70
C LEU A 118 6.86 -3.80 12.12
N TYR A 119 7.03 -4.82 11.28
CA TYR A 119 7.97 -5.93 11.52
C TYR A 119 9.40 -5.42 11.74
N THR A 120 9.88 -4.54 10.85
CA THR A 120 11.23 -3.99 10.94
C THR A 120 11.50 -3.13 12.17
N PHE A 121 10.45 -2.68 12.87
CA PHE A 121 10.53 -1.94 14.13
C PHE A 121 10.11 -2.77 15.35
N ASP A 122 10.14 -4.09 15.24
CA ASP A 122 9.85 -5.03 16.32
C ASP A 122 8.45 -4.82 16.93
N CYS A 123 7.48 -4.44 16.10
CA CYS A 123 6.11 -4.18 16.54
C CYS A 123 5.30 -5.48 16.72
N PHE A 124 5.74 -6.34 17.64
CA PHE A 124 5.16 -7.66 17.86
C PHE A 124 4.00 -7.68 18.87
N ILE A 125 3.75 -6.58 19.57
CA ILE A 125 2.66 -6.49 20.54
C ILE A 125 1.37 -6.16 19.80
N GLN A 126 0.35 -7.00 20.03
CA GLN A 126 -1.00 -6.78 19.56
C GLN A 126 -1.95 -6.69 20.75
N GLU A 127 -2.66 -5.57 20.87
CA GLU A 127 -3.55 -5.29 21.99
C GLU A 127 -4.87 -4.73 21.47
N GLU A 128 -5.97 -5.05 22.15
CA GLU A 128 -7.30 -4.50 21.84
C GLU A 128 -7.86 -3.83 23.08
N TYR A 129 -8.40 -2.62 22.90
CA TYR A 129 -8.92 -1.79 23.98
C TYR A 129 -10.30 -1.26 23.63
N GLU A 130 -11.12 -1.10 24.66
CA GLU A 130 -12.40 -0.41 24.58
C GLU A 130 -12.28 0.92 25.32
N LEU A 131 -12.37 2.02 24.57
CA LEU A 131 -12.43 3.37 25.09
C LEU A 131 -13.87 3.65 25.51
N GLN A 132 -14.15 3.47 26.80
CA GLN A 132 -15.46 3.65 27.41
C GLN A 132 -15.66 5.11 27.85
N ASN A 133 -16.92 5.52 28.04
CA ASN A 133 -17.33 6.82 28.61
C ASN A 133 -16.87 8.05 27.80
N LEU A 134 -16.50 7.89 26.53
CA LEU A 134 -16.20 8.99 25.63
C LEU A 134 -17.46 9.40 24.87
N ARG A 135 -17.83 10.69 24.93
CA ARG A 135 -18.97 11.23 24.18
C ARG A 135 -18.60 11.37 22.70
N ILE A 136 -18.85 10.31 21.91
CA ILE A 136 -18.62 10.31 20.46
C ILE A 136 -19.98 10.32 19.76
N SER A 137 -20.30 11.42 19.06
CA SER A 137 -21.57 11.57 18.34
C SER A 137 -21.38 11.60 16.82
N GLN A 138 -20.21 12.02 16.36
CA GLN A 138 -19.88 12.17 14.94
C GLN A 138 -18.51 11.57 14.61
N LYS A 139 -18.30 11.24 13.33
CA LYS A 139 -17.00 10.76 12.81
C LYS A 139 -15.84 11.74 13.08
N LYS A 140 -16.11 13.04 13.20
CA LYS A 140 -15.09 14.05 13.53
C LYS A 140 -14.61 13.92 14.98
N ASP A 141 -15.51 13.65 15.91
CA ASP A 141 -15.20 13.51 17.34
C ASP A 141 -14.22 12.36 17.57
N PHE A 142 -14.40 11.29 16.80
CA PHE A 142 -13.49 10.14 16.80
C PHE A 142 -12.07 10.51 16.39
N ILE A 143 -11.90 11.26 15.30
CA ILE A 143 -10.57 11.67 14.83
C ILE A 143 -9.89 12.50 15.92
N ILE A 144 -10.65 13.37 16.60
CA ILE A 144 -10.15 14.19 17.70
C ILE A 144 -9.70 13.33 18.88
N VAL A 145 -10.53 12.36 19.31
CA VAL A 145 -10.19 11.42 20.39
C VAL A 145 -8.92 10.66 20.05
N MET A 146 -8.80 10.17 18.82
CA MET A 146 -7.63 9.39 18.39
C MET A 146 -6.37 10.23 18.27
N ASP A 147 -6.46 11.46 17.76
CA ASP A 147 -5.33 12.38 17.71
C ASP A 147 -4.88 12.75 19.13
N ALA A 148 -5.82 12.95 20.07
CA ALA A 148 -5.52 13.22 21.47
C ALA A 148 -4.86 12.02 22.17
N LEU A 149 -5.39 10.81 22.00
CA LEU A 149 -4.81 9.57 22.54
C LEU A 149 -3.40 9.35 21.98
N ASN A 150 -3.21 9.51 20.67
CA ASN A 150 -1.91 9.37 20.01
C ASN A 150 -0.89 10.39 20.55
N ALA A 151 -1.29 11.65 20.74
CA ALA A 151 -0.45 12.68 21.34
C ALA A 151 -0.11 12.35 22.81
N TYR A 152 -1.08 11.86 23.58
CA TYR A 152 -0.89 11.46 24.96
C TYR A 152 0.14 10.32 25.09
N ILE A 153 -0.03 9.23 24.35
CA ILE A 153 0.90 8.10 24.36
C ILE A 153 2.31 8.56 23.97
N LYS A 154 2.45 9.34 22.90
CA LYS A 154 3.75 9.91 22.49
C LYS A 154 4.43 10.70 23.60
N LEU A 155 3.66 11.53 24.31
CA LEU A 155 4.18 12.34 25.41
C LEU A 155 4.59 11.48 26.60
N SER A 156 3.77 10.51 27.00
CA SER A 156 4.05 9.58 28.10
C SER A 156 5.36 8.81 27.87
N PHE A 157 5.53 8.24 26.68
CA PHE A 157 6.75 7.51 26.31
C PHE A 157 7.97 8.43 26.18
N LYS A 158 7.79 9.64 25.65
CA LYS A 158 8.86 10.65 25.61
C LYS A 158 9.37 11.00 27.02
N ASN A 159 8.46 11.13 27.99
CA ASN A 159 8.82 11.40 29.39
C ASN A 159 9.55 10.22 30.04
N LYS A 160 9.15 8.98 29.70
CA LYS A 160 9.83 7.73 30.12
C LYS A 160 11.19 7.52 29.40
N LYS A 161 11.53 8.32 28.38
CA LYS A 161 12.68 8.13 27.47
C LYS A 161 12.70 6.77 26.77
N ILE A 162 11.52 6.23 26.49
CA ILE A 162 11.35 4.94 25.80
C ILE A 162 10.85 5.21 24.38
N ALA A 163 11.43 4.53 23.40
CA ALA A 163 11.00 4.65 22.01
C ALA A 163 9.72 3.84 21.76
N ILE A 164 8.63 4.52 21.44
CA ILE A 164 7.37 3.92 21.00
C ILE A 164 7.22 4.04 19.47
N LYS A 165 6.86 2.93 18.83
CA LYS A 165 6.44 2.85 17.42
C LYS A 165 5.27 1.90 17.30
N GLY A 166 4.34 2.26 16.42
CA GLY A 166 3.20 1.39 16.14
C GLY A 166 2.08 2.08 15.40
N ILE A 167 1.00 1.33 15.16
CA ILE A 167 -0.24 1.84 14.59
C ILE A 167 -1.38 1.53 15.55
N ILE A 168 -2.24 2.51 15.74
CA ILE A 168 -3.55 2.33 16.35
C ILE A 168 -4.56 2.29 15.22
N GLU A 169 -5.25 1.16 15.11
CA GLU A 169 -6.38 0.94 14.25
C GLU A 169 -7.66 1.10 15.06
N THR A 170 -8.63 1.80 14.49
CA THR A 170 -9.95 1.90 15.09
C THR A 170 -10.93 0.97 14.41
N LEU A 171 -11.60 0.13 15.19
CA LEU A 171 -12.56 -0.83 14.65
C LEU A 171 -13.93 -0.17 14.51
N PRO A 172 -14.55 -0.19 13.32
CA PRO A 172 -15.93 0.25 13.19
C PRO A 172 -16.85 -0.70 13.96
N SER A 173 -17.56 -0.20 14.97
CA SER A 173 -18.75 -0.90 15.48
C SER A 173 -19.75 -1.04 14.34
N GLN A 174 -20.42 -2.19 14.23
CA GLN A 174 -21.33 -2.53 13.11
C GLN A 174 -22.51 -1.55 12.90
N SER A 175 -22.65 -0.57 13.77
CA SER A 175 -23.23 0.72 13.41
C SER A 175 -22.25 1.78 13.89
N LEU A 176 -21.84 2.69 13.00
CA LEU A 176 -21.09 3.88 13.42
C LEU A 176 -21.98 4.87 14.19
N PHE A 177 -23.29 4.58 14.32
CA PHE A 177 -24.31 5.45 14.95
C PHE A 177 -25.54 4.69 15.52
N PRO A 178 -25.44 3.63 16.33
CA PRO A 178 -26.59 3.23 17.12
C PRO A 178 -26.66 4.24 18.26
N LYS A 179 -27.86 4.73 18.56
CA LYS A 179 -28.12 5.79 19.56
C LYS A 179 -27.72 5.42 21.01
N SER A 180 -26.86 4.42 21.21
CA SER A 180 -26.56 3.78 22.50
C SER A 180 -25.16 3.16 22.66
N SER A 181 -24.26 3.10 21.65
CA SER A 181 -22.93 2.49 21.86
C SER A 181 -21.85 3.54 22.16
N GLN A 182 -21.58 3.76 23.44
CA GLN A 182 -20.58 4.69 24.00
C GLN A 182 -19.13 4.17 23.93
N ASN A 183 -18.90 3.02 23.29
CA ASN A 183 -17.66 2.29 23.41
C ASN A 183 -16.94 2.20 22.07
N LEU A 184 -15.80 2.89 21.98
CA LEU A 184 -14.92 2.86 20.82
C LEU A 184 -13.89 1.75 20.99
N ARG A 185 -13.85 0.78 20.08
CA ARG A 185 -12.81 -0.26 20.08
C ARG A 185 -11.63 0.13 19.22
N ILE A 186 -10.44 -0.05 19.76
CA ILE A 186 -9.18 0.17 19.07
C ILE A 186 -8.31 -1.08 19.15
N LYS A 187 -7.56 -1.36 18.09
CA LYS A 187 -6.46 -2.31 18.06
C LYS A 187 -5.16 -1.56 17.97
N PHE A 188 -4.16 -2.04 18.66
CA PHE A 188 -2.82 -1.50 18.65
C PHE A 188 -1.83 -2.57 18.20
N TYR A 189 -0.93 -2.18 17.31
CA TYR A 189 0.20 -2.98 16.84
C TYR A 189 1.48 -2.17 17.07
N GLY A 190 2.34 -2.59 18.00
CA GLY A 190 3.52 -1.79 18.31
C GLY A 190 4.62 -2.53 19.06
N ASN A 191 5.69 -1.80 19.34
CA ASN A 191 6.93 -2.35 19.91
C ASN A 191 6.99 -2.28 21.44
N GLN A 192 6.02 -1.63 22.08
CA GLN A 192 5.85 -1.51 23.53
C GLN A 192 4.36 -1.53 23.84
N SER A 193 3.96 -2.15 24.95
CA SER A 193 2.57 -2.13 25.42
C SER A 193 2.13 -0.70 25.73
N ILE A 194 0.87 -0.38 25.42
CA ILE A 194 0.27 0.93 25.76
C ILE A 194 -0.85 0.81 26.80
N GLU A 195 -0.94 -0.32 27.49
CA GLU A 195 -2.06 -0.62 28.39
C GLU A 195 -2.22 0.41 29.50
N GLU A 196 -1.10 0.80 30.14
CA GLU A 196 -1.08 1.81 31.19
C GLU A 196 -1.54 3.18 30.67
N GLU A 197 -1.04 3.58 29.50
CA GLU A 197 -1.36 4.87 28.88
C GLU A 197 -2.82 4.93 28.46
N VAL A 198 -3.37 3.85 27.91
CA VAL A 198 -4.79 3.76 27.54
C VAL A 198 -5.68 3.85 28.78
N LYS A 199 -5.37 3.09 29.84
CA LYS A 199 -6.12 3.16 31.12
C LYS A 199 -6.06 4.56 31.74
N ALA A 200 -4.88 5.16 31.77
CA ALA A 200 -4.70 6.51 32.29
C ALA A 200 -5.46 7.55 31.47
N PHE A 201 -5.44 7.44 30.14
CA PHE A 201 -6.22 8.29 29.25
C PHE A 201 -7.72 8.16 29.50
N ILE A 202 -8.26 6.94 29.59
CA ILE A 202 -9.68 6.72 29.92
C ILE A 202 -10.01 7.36 31.27
N ASN A 203 -9.17 7.18 32.29
CA ASN A 203 -9.41 7.77 33.62
C ASN A 203 -9.38 9.30 33.63
N LEU A 204 -8.56 9.93 32.79
CA LEU A 204 -8.46 11.38 32.68
C LEU A 204 -9.68 12.01 31.98
N TYR A 205 -10.25 11.29 31.01
CA TYR A 205 -11.31 11.82 30.13
C TYR A 205 -12.69 11.21 30.37
N SER A 206 -12.79 10.16 31.19
CA SER A 206 -14.06 9.69 31.74
C SER A 206 -14.56 10.76 32.72
N GLN A 207 -15.71 11.35 32.43
CA GLN A 207 -16.36 12.26 33.37
C GLN A 207 -16.54 11.52 34.70
N LYS A 208 -15.89 12.02 35.77
CA LYS A 208 -16.44 11.82 37.11
C LYS A 208 -17.72 12.64 37.15
N ASP A 209 -18.84 12.00 36.89
CA ASP A 209 -20.12 12.49 37.41
C ASP A 209 -20.09 12.42 38.95
#